data_AF-A0A8X6H9M1-F1
#
_entry.id   AF-A0A8X6H9M1-F1
#
_cell.length_a   1.000
_cell.length_b   1.000
_cell.length_c   1.000
_cell.angle_alpha   90.00
_cell.angle_beta   90.00
_cell.angle_gamma   90.00
#
_symmetry.space_group_name_H-M   'P 1'
#
loop_
_entity.id
_entity.type
_entity.pdbx_description
1 polymer ?
#
loop_
_entity_poly.entity_id
_entity_poly.type
_entity_poly.pdbx_seq_one_letter_code
_entity_poly.pdbx_strand_id
1 'polypeptide(L)'
;MSESFVFRKPSKTNKDNHLKIIARNLKRHFIIRTTRFNHKYTDLENMHHELFQHINFNLMQTGIGGAADFIFDFKVNKVEITVQKNVELELRLLYAPLFMRMLSLTKDIVLKGKSMHVLQKIDRPPLNEYFRVSITDKPTVPEKVKKTENLQLDVGFYKNAEQLFSSFKHLAFNLLANKKVKIHIPDTSAITFQDGLKDLLGLKQSTLHGGTHISDYQLELDGGITEIYVYTDIIESHFVGDTIAPLLRIIPVMSTKEDQIVINYQRPLYFPLRQNYIDCIEVELKSSSGDGIIFTSGKSLLVLSFRRRIV
;
A
#
# COMPACT_ATOMS: atom_id res chain seq x y z
N MET A 1 32.05 -31.24 8.10
CA MET A 1 31.26 -30.32 8.93
C MET A 1 30.77 -29.23 8.01
N SER A 2 29.52 -29.32 7.56
CA SER A 2 28.99 -28.50 6.46
C SER A 2 27.76 -27.73 6.96
N GLU A 3 27.97 -26.48 7.33
CA GLU A 3 26.93 -25.48 7.21
C GLU A 3 26.86 -25.09 5.74
N SER A 4 25.81 -25.54 5.06
CA SER A 4 25.47 -25.17 3.68
C SER A 4 24.13 -24.45 3.67
N PHE A 5 24.18 -23.20 3.26
CA PHE A 5 23.03 -22.32 3.10
C PHE A 5 22.24 -22.73 1.86
N VAL A 6 20.92 -22.83 2.04
CA VAL A 6 19.93 -23.32 1.06
C VAL A 6 19.26 -22.13 0.38
N PHE A 7 19.35 -22.01 -0.94
CA PHE A 7 18.41 -21.18 -1.71
C PHE A 7 17.32 -22.06 -2.34
N ARG A 8 16.21 -22.10 -1.58
CA ARG A 8 14.82 -22.53 -1.86
C ARG A 8 14.59 -23.59 -2.96
N LYS A 9 14.64 -24.87 -2.55
CA LYS A 9 13.47 -25.74 -2.81
C LYS A 9 12.23 -24.99 -2.26
N PRO A 10 11.08 -25.00 -2.96
CA PRO A 10 9.82 -24.61 -2.31
C PRO A 10 9.74 -25.49 -1.06
N SER A 11 9.77 -24.86 0.11
CA SER A 11 9.64 -25.60 1.34
C SER A 11 8.35 -26.43 1.24
N LYS A 12 8.29 -27.58 1.92
CA LYS A 12 7.00 -28.24 2.20
C LYS A 12 6.07 -27.37 3.09
N THR A 13 6.34 -26.07 3.18
CA THR A 13 5.52 -25.02 3.78
C THR A 13 5.28 -23.85 2.81
N ASN A 14 5.56 -23.99 1.50
CA ASN A 14 5.25 -22.99 0.49
C ASN A 14 3.75 -22.99 0.22
N LYS A 15 3.00 -22.47 1.18
CA LYS A 15 1.63 -22.03 0.98
C LYS A 15 1.72 -20.76 0.15
N ASP A 16 1.59 -20.96 -1.15
CA ASP A 16 0.87 -20.15 -2.12
C ASP A 16 0.92 -18.62 -1.97
N ASN A 17 1.09 -17.93 -3.10
CA ASN A 17 0.95 -16.47 -3.20
C ASN A 17 -0.27 -15.98 -2.40
N HIS A 18 -0.12 -15.07 -1.42
CA HIS A 18 -1.24 -14.66 -0.56
C HIS A 18 -1.49 -13.15 -0.68
N LEU A 19 -2.65 -12.77 -1.23
CA LEU A 19 -3.17 -11.39 -1.12
C LEU A 19 -3.99 -11.27 0.17
N LYS A 20 -3.89 -10.15 0.90
CA LYS A 20 -4.68 -9.92 2.12
C LYS A 20 -5.52 -8.65 2.01
N ILE A 21 -6.85 -8.77 2.04
CA ILE A 21 -7.77 -7.62 2.06
C ILE A 21 -8.09 -7.19 3.50
N ILE A 22 -7.72 -5.97 3.92
CA ILE A 22 -7.98 -5.41 5.27
C ILE A 22 -8.82 -4.13 5.18
N ALA A 23 -10.06 -4.18 5.66
CA ALA A 23 -10.92 -3.01 5.75
C ALA A 23 -10.62 -2.15 6.98
N ARG A 24 -10.54 -0.81 6.83
CA ARG A 24 -10.42 0.15 7.95
C ARG A 24 -11.64 1.08 8.02
N ASN A 25 -12.03 1.46 9.23
CA ASN A 25 -13.21 2.29 9.51
C ASN A 25 -13.10 3.69 8.88
N LEU A 26 -14.13 4.11 8.16
CA LEU A 26 -14.25 5.46 7.60
C LEU A 26 -14.70 6.44 8.71
N LYS A 27 -13.99 7.57 8.84
CA LYS A 27 -14.38 8.69 9.71
C LYS A 27 -14.85 9.84 8.83
N ARG A 28 -16.10 10.28 9.00
CA ARG A 28 -16.68 11.39 8.23
C ARG A 28 -16.56 12.69 9.01
N HIS A 29 -16.19 13.78 8.35
CA HIS A 29 -15.97 15.09 8.95
C HIS A 29 -16.98 16.11 8.43
N PHE A 30 -17.58 16.86 9.35
CA PHE A 30 -18.56 17.90 9.08
C PHE A 30 -18.11 19.20 9.73
N ILE A 31 -18.26 20.32 9.03
CA ILE A 31 -17.98 21.65 9.55
C ILE A 31 -19.30 22.32 9.90
N ILE A 32 -19.45 22.70 11.16
CA ILE A 32 -20.68 23.28 11.70
C ILE A 32 -20.42 24.72 12.08
N ARG A 33 -21.26 25.62 11.59
CA ARG A 33 -21.19 27.05 11.93
C ARG A 33 -22.03 27.35 13.17
N THR A 34 -21.55 28.28 14.00
CA THR A 34 -22.26 28.73 15.21
C THR A 34 -23.55 29.49 14.86
N THR A 35 -23.59 30.22 13.75
CA THR A 35 -24.76 30.98 13.29
C THR A 35 -24.94 30.91 11.77
N ARG A 36 -26.18 31.12 11.28
CA ARG A 36 -26.43 31.46 9.88
C ARG A 36 -26.48 32.98 9.71
N PHE A 37 -26.09 33.42 8.51
CA PHE A 37 -26.18 34.75 7.93
C PHE A 37 -27.04 35.79 8.68
N ASN A 38 -26.39 36.91 9.04
CA ASN A 38 -26.97 38.24 9.25
C ASN A 38 -28.16 38.38 10.23
N HIS A 39 -28.27 37.54 11.27
CA HIS A 39 -29.25 37.75 12.33
C HIS A 39 -28.80 38.90 13.24
N LYS A 40 -29.65 39.93 13.38
CA LYS A 40 -29.49 40.93 14.43
C LYS A 40 -30.07 40.32 15.70
N TYR A 41 -29.24 40.07 16.72
CA TYR A 41 -29.73 39.73 18.04
C TYR A 41 -30.53 40.92 18.56
N THR A 42 -31.85 40.79 18.59
CA THR A 42 -32.76 41.84 19.06
C THR A 42 -32.85 41.92 20.58
N ASP A 43 -32.42 40.86 21.28
CA ASP A 43 -32.44 40.76 22.73
C ASP A 43 -31.20 40.00 23.24
N LEU A 44 -30.39 40.65 24.07
CA LEU A 44 -29.17 40.07 24.63
C LEU A 44 -29.47 39.01 25.71
N GLU A 45 -30.63 39.09 26.38
CA GLU A 45 -31.04 38.11 27.41
C GLU A 45 -31.36 36.74 26.80
N ASN A 46 -31.80 36.71 25.54
CA ASN A 46 -32.15 35.49 24.81
C ASN A 46 -31.07 35.03 23.81
N MET A 47 -29.95 35.76 23.71
CA MET A 47 -28.86 35.50 22.76
C MET A 47 -28.33 34.06 22.84
N HIS A 48 -28.12 33.54 24.05
CA HIS A 48 -27.59 32.18 24.23
C HIS A 48 -28.59 31.12 23.76
N HIS A 49 -29.88 31.32 24.05
CA HIS A 49 -30.91 30.38 23.63
C HIS A 49 -31.00 30.29 22.11
N GLU A 50 -31.09 31.45 21.45
CA GLU A 50 -31.12 31.52 19.98
C GLU A 50 -29.86 30.88 19.38
N LEU A 51 -28.68 31.17 19.93
CA LEU A 51 -27.42 30.60 19.47
C LEU A 51 -27.45 29.06 19.47
N PHE A 52 -27.82 28.43 20.58
CA PHE A 52 -27.82 26.96 20.66
C PHE A 52 -28.93 26.32 19.82
N GLN A 53 -30.08 26.98 19.66
CA GLN A 53 -31.09 26.53 18.70
C GLN A 53 -30.56 26.54 17.26
N HIS A 54 -29.84 27.59 16.87
CA HIS A 54 -29.23 27.68 15.54
C HIS A 54 -28.15 26.62 15.31
N ILE A 55 -27.34 26.33 16.33
CA ILE A 55 -26.33 25.26 16.25
C ILE A 55 -27.00 23.91 16.03
N ASN A 56 -28.04 23.58 16.81
CA ASN A 56 -28.79 22.34 16.64
C ASN A 56 -29.45 22.25 15.26
N PHE A 57 -30.02 23.35 14.78
CA PHE A 57 -30.57 23.43 13.42
C PHE A 57 -29.50 23.20 12.34
N ASN A 58 -28.31 23.79 12.49
CA ASN A 58 -27.21 23.58 11.54
C ASN A 58 -26.75 22.12 11.49
N LEU A 59 -26.70 21.44 12.65
CA LEU A 59 -26.42 20.00 12.72
C LEU A 59 -27.46 19.18 11.96
N MET A 60 -28.75 19.48 12.14
CA MET A 60 -29.84 18.83 11.39
C MET A 60 -29.71 19.05 9.87
N GLN A 61 -29.40 20.28 9.45
CA GLN A 61 -29.26 20.64 8.03
C GLN A 61 -28.08 19.94 7.34
N THR A 62 -27.03 19.61 8.10
CA THR A 62 -25.90 18.81 7.60
C THR A 62 -26.17 17.30 7.54
N GLY A 63 -27.40 16.86 7.82
CA GLY A 63 -27.79 15.44 7.80
C GLY A 63 -27.27 14.64 9.00
N ILE A 64 -26.76 15.32 10.03
CA ILE A 64 -26.23 14.71 11.25
C ILE A 64 -27.01 15.17 12.50
N GLY A 65 -28.30 15.47 12.33
CA GLY A 65 -29.19 15.83 13.44
C GLY A 65 -29.15 14.78 14.55
N GLY A 66 -29.03 15.24 15.80
CA GLY A 66 -28.90 14.38 16.98
C GLY A 66 -27.52 13.77 17.21
N ALA A 67 -26.53 13.96 16.32
CA ALA A 67 -25.16 13.49 16.54
C ALA A 67 -24.49 14.21 17.74
N ALA A 68 -24.85 15.48 17.91
CA ALA A 68 -24.62 16.26 19.11
C ALA A 68 -25.83 17.16 19.36
N ASP A 69 -26.16 17.42 20.62
CA ASP A 69 -27.27 18.27 21.02
C ASP A 69 -26.80 19.28 22.07
N PHE A 70 -27.21 20.53 21.88
CA PHE A 70 -26.92 21.64 22.78
C PHE A 70 -28.22 22.08 23.47
N ILE A 71 -28.32 21.88 24.78
CA ILE A 71 -29.52 22.23 25.57
C ILE A 71 -29.15 23.33 26.56
N PHE A 72 -29.72 24.51 26.37
CA PHE A 72 -29.47 25.67 27.21
C PHE A 72 -30.48 25.78 28.35
N ASP A 73 -29.99 25.94 29.58
CA ASP A 73 -30.79 26.24 30.77
C ASP A 73 -30.64 27.72 31.15
N PHE A 74 -31.74 28.46 30.95
CA PHE A 74 -31.85 29.88 31.23
C PHE A 74 -31.66 30.24 32.71
N LYS A 75 -32.07 29.38 33.64
CA LYS A 75 -32.08 29.71 35.08
C LYS A 75 -30.68 29.76 35.66
N VAL A 76 -29.80 28.90 35.16
CA VAL A 76 -28.42 28.74 35.65
C VAL A 76 -27.37 29.20 34.65
N ASN A 77 -27.79 29.70 33.47
CA ASN A 77 -26.94 30.11 32.37
C ASN A 77 -25.89 29.04 32.01
N LYS A 78 -26.35 27.79 31.88
CA LYS A 78 -25.53 26.64 31.52
C LYS A 78 -26.00 26.03 30.22
N VAL A 79 -25.07 25.51 29.44
CA VAL A 79 -25.38 24.64 28.31
C VAL A 79 -24.93 23.22 28.63
N GLU A 80 -25.84 22.29 28.39
CA GLU A 80 -25.54 20.87 28.31
C GLU A 80 -25.21 20.52 26.85
N ILE A 81 -24.01 19.98 26.63
CA ILE A 81 -23.59 19.46 25.32
C ILE A 81 -23.57 17.95 25.43
N THR A 82 -24.47 17.29 24.71
CA THR A 82 -24.54 15.83 24.63
C THR A 82 -24.05 15.38 23.28
N VAL A 83 -22.92 14.66 23.25
CA VAL A 83 -22.32 14.10 22.04
C VAL A 83 -22.55 12.59 22.03
N GLN A 84 -23.09 12.05 20.94
CA GLN A 84 -23.30 10.60 20.82
C GLN A 84 -22.00 9.81 20.96
N LYS A 85 -22.08 8.55 21.42
CA LYS A 85 -20.93 7.68 21.75
C LYS A 85 -19.88 7.55 20.62
N ASN A 86 -20.28 7.73 19.37
CA ASN A 86 -19.44 7.55 18.19
C ASN A 86 -19.13 8.86 17.45
N VAL A 87 -19.36 9.99 18.12
CA VAL A 87 -19.18 11.33 17.58
C VAL A 87 -18.10 12.02 18.41
N GLU A 88 -17.27 12.80 17.73
CA GLU A 88 -16.27 13.68 18.32
C GLU A 88 -16.55 15.10 17.89
N LEU A 89 -16.80 15.98 18.86
CA LEU A 89 -17.00 17.40 18.61
C LEU A 89 -15.70 18.13 18.96
N GLU A 90 -15.02 18.63 17.94
CA GLU A 90 -13.73 19.29 18.08
C GLU A 90 -13.87 20.80 17.98
N LEU A 91 -13.49 21.46 19.07
CA LEU A 91 -13.43 22.90 19.21
C LEU A 91 -11.97 23.31 19.18
N ARG A 92 -11.61 24.17 18.22
CA ARG A 92 -10.27 24.75 18.12
C ARG A 92 -10.33 26.26 18.26
N LEU A 93 -9.41 26.82 19.03
CA LEU A 93 -9.33 28.26 19.28
C LEU A 93 -9.14 29.06 17.99
N LEU A 94 -8.46 28.47 17.00
CA LEU A 94 -8.25 29.07 15.69
C LEU A 94 -9.56 29.35 14.94
N TYR A 95 -10.61 28.55 15.18
CA TYR A 95 -11.84 28.54 14.38
C TYR A 95 -13.08 29.01 15.15
N ALA A 96 -13.05 28.92 16.48
CA ALA A 96 -14.17 29.29 17.35
C ALA A 96 -13.74 30.00 18.65
N PRO A 97 -12.96 31.09 18.58
CA PRO A 97 -12.38 31.73 19.78
C PRO A 97 -13.44 32.31 20.74
N LEU A 98 -14.47 33.00 20.22
CA LEU A 98 -15.51 33.58 21.08
C LEU A 98 -16.43 32.52 21.65
N PHE A 99 -16.78 31.50 20.86
CA PHE A 99 -17.59 30.38 21.30
C PHE A 99 -16.88 29.56 22.39
N MET A 100 -15.58 29.31 22.23
CA MET A 100 -14.78 28.61 23.25
C MET A 100 -14.63 29.45 24.52
N ARG A 101 -14.36 30.76 24.40
CA ARG A 101 -14.31 31.68 25.55
C ARG A 101 -15.64 31.69 26.32
N MET A 102 -16.77 31.72 25.60
CA MET A 102 -18.11 31.63 26.17
C MET A 102 -18.31 30.33 26.95
N LEU A 103 -17.79 29.19 26.46
CA LEU A 103 -17.85 27.89 27.14
C LEU A 103 -16.79 27.71 28.25
N SER A 104 -16.02 28.75 28.59
CA SER A 104 -14.86 28.69 29.52
C SER A 104 -13.73 27.75 29.07
N LEU A 105 -13.53 27.58 27.76
CA LEU A 105 -12.52 26.69 27.18
C LEU A 105 -11.30 27.50 26.69
N THR A 106 -10.12 27.20 27.23
CA THR A 106 -8.87 27.95 26.98
C THR A 106 -7.87 27.23 26.08
N LYS A 107 -8.17 26.02 25.62
CA LYS A 107 -7.34 25.21 24.72
C LYS A 107 -8.20 24.35 23.81
N ASP A 108 -7.64 23.95 22.67
CA ASP A 108 -8.28 23.01 21.74
C ASP A 108 -8.73 21.75 22.48
N ILE A 109 -9.98 21.34 22.23
CA ILE A 109 -10.62 20.25 22.95
C ILE A 109 -11.50 19.41 22.03
N VAL A 110 -11.59 18.12 22.33
CA VAL A 110 -12.51 17.19 21.72
C VAL A 110 -13.51 16.75 22.78
N LEU A 111 -14.78 17.15 22.62
CA LEU A 111 -15.87 16.75 23.50
C LEU A 111 -16.44 15.39 23.07
N LYS A 112 -16.68 14.52 24.07
CA LYS A 112 -17.27 13.18 23.95
C LYS A 112 -18.27 12.97 25.08
N GLY A 113 -19.40 12.32 24.80
CA GLY A 113 -20.44 12.10 25.80
C GLY A 113 -21.10 13.40 26.25
N LYS A 114 -21.56 13.43 27.50
CA LYS A 114 -22.26 14.57 28.09
C LYS A 114 -21.28 15.48 28.84
N SER A 115 -21.39 16.78 28.61
CA SER A 115 -20.57 17.82 29.26
C SER A 115 -21.44 19.03 29.58
N MET A 116 -21.13 19.71 30.69
CA MET A 116 -21.86 20.88 31.17
C MET A 116 -20.93 22.09 31.20
N HIS A 117 -21.35 23.20 30.62
CA HIS A 117 -20.56 24.42 30.57
C HIS A 117 -21.35 25.60 31.14
N VAL A 118 -20.77 26.28 32.13
CA VAL A 118 -21.26 27.59 32.60
C VAL A 118 -20.82 28.63 31.58
N LEU A 119 -21.77 29.43 31.09
CA LEU A 119 -21.48 30.41 30.07
C LEU A 119 -20.86 31.66 30.69
N GLN A 120 -19.72 32.07 30.16
CA GLN A 120 -19.07 33.33 30.50
C GLN A 120 -19.72 34.49 29.76
N LYS A 121 -19.72 35.66 30.39
CA LYS A 121 -20.13 36.89 29.74
C LYS A 121 -19.14 37.19 28.61
N ILE A 122 -19.67 37.46 27.42
CA ILE A 122 -18.90 37.85 26.24
C ILE A 122 -19.39 39.21 25.74
N ASP A 123 -18.48 40.01 25.22
CA ASP A 123 -18.79 41.37 24.75
C ASP A 123 -19.61 41.38 23.44
N ARG A 124 -19.59 40.26 22.71
CA ARG A 124 -20.30 40.06 21.46
C ARG A 124 -20.56 38.58 21.20
N PRO A 125 -21.64 38.22 20.48
CA PRO A 125 -21.98 36.85 20.12
C PRO A 125 -20.91 36.19 19.21
N PRO A 126 -20.75 34.86 19.29
CA PRO A 126 -19.86 34.10 18.44
C PRO A 126 -20.46 33.90 17.04
N LEU A 127 -20.42 34.95 16.22
CA LEU A 127 -20.96 34.96 14.87
C LEU A 127 -19.99 34.35 13.84
N ASN A 128 -20.51 33.50 12.95
CA ASN A 128 -19.77 32.90 11.82
C ASN A 128 -18.51 32.09 12.20
N GLU A 129 -18.38 31.69 13.45
CA GLU A 129 -17.36 30.75 13.89
C GLU A 129 -17.74 29.32 13.49
N TYR A 130 -16.77 28.41 13.48
CA TYR A 130 -17.03 27.02 13.09
C TYR A 130 -16.26 26.02 13.94
N PHE A 131 -16.85 24.85 14.08
CA PHE A 131 -16.24 23.70 14.73
C PHE A 131 -16.43 22.43 13.91
N ARG A 132 -15.60 21.43 14.18
CA ARG A 132 -15.63 20.17 13.43
C ARG A 132 -16.39 19.13 14.22
N VAL A 133 -17.38 18.50 13.59
CA VAL A 133 -18.02 17.29 14.10
C VAL A 133 -17.52 16.12 13.28
N SER A 134 -16.91 15.15 13.93
CA SER A 134 -16.45 13.92 13.29
C SER A 134 -17.30 12.76 13.76
N ILE A 135 -17.92 12.06 12.83
CA ILE A 135 -18.69 10.85 13.12
C ILE A 135 -17.82 9.67 12.75
N THR A 136 -17.46 8.90 13.76
CA THR A 136 -16.94 7.55 13.57
C THR A 136 -18.17 6.67 13.43
N ASP A 137 -18.43 6.10 12.26
CA ASP A 137 -19.57 5.19 12.14
C ASP A 137 -19.36 4.01 13.10
N LYS A 138 -20.32 3.70 13.98
CA LYS A 138 -20.19 2.57 14.93
C LYS A 138 -20.01 1.29 14.13
N PRO A 139 -18.92 0.51 14.32
CA PRO A 139 -18.95 -0.88 13.94
C PRO A 139 -19.91 -1.60 14.89
N THR A 140 -21.00 -2.18 14.36
CA THR A 140 -22.04 -2.81 15.19
C THR A 140 -21.57 -4.10 15.90
N VAL A 141 -20.32 -4.54 15.72
CA VAL A 141 -19.73 -5.74 16.34
C VAL A 141 -18.21 -5.48 16.46
N PRO A 142 -17.48 -6.00 17.48
CA PRO A 142 -16.03 -5.87 17.57
C PRO A 142 -15.39 -6.16 16.21
N GLU A 143 -14.39 -5.35 15.84
CA GLU A 143 -13.61 -5.52 14.61
C GLU A 143 -13.27 -6.99 14.37
N LYS A 144 -14.07 -7.62 13.51
CA LYS A 144 -13.63 -8.73 12.70
C LYS A 144 -13.47 -8.14 11.33
N VAL A 145 -12.26 -8.28 10.77
CA VAL A 145 -12.07 -8.21 9.33
C VAL A 145 -13.24 -8.96 8.70
N LYS A 146 -14.12 -8.23 7.98
CA LYS A 146 -15.39 -8.78 7.47
C LYS A 146 -15.15 -10.10 6.71
N LYS A 147 -13.99 -10.17 6.05
CA LYS A 147 -13.44 -11.35 5.39
C LYS A 147 -11.94 -11.11 5.15
N THR A 148 -11.06 -11.93 5.74
CA THR A 148 -9.67 -12.02 5.25
C THR A 148 -9.68 -13.11 4.19
N GLU A 149 -9.32 -12.76 2.97
CA GLU A 149 -9.26 -13.72 1.88
C GLU A 149 -7.83 -13.77 1.37
N ASN A 150 -7.21 -14.93 1.50
CA ASN A 150 -5.89 -15.21 0.93
C ASN A 150 -6.09 -15.62 -0.52
N LEU A 151 -5.89 -14.68 -1.44
CA LEU A 151 -6.00 -15.01 -2.86
C LEU A 151 -4.66 -15.51 -3.36
N GLN A 152 -4.72 -16.70 -3.94
CA GLN A 152 -3.59 -17.39 -4.54
C GLN A 152 -3.62 -17.24 -6.04
N LEU A 153 -2.50 -16.75 -6.55
CA LEU A 153 -2.23 -16.77 -7.98
C LEU A 153 -1.54 -18.08 -8.30
N ASP A 154 -2.04 -18.77 -9.32
CA ASP A 154 -1.43 -19.98 -9.84
C ASP A 154 0.04 -19.70 -10.17
N VAL A 155 0.93 -20.48 -9.60
CA VAL A 155 2.36 -20.35 -9.90
C VAL A 155 2.56 -20.71 -11.37
N GLY A 156 3.06 -19.75 -12.14
CA GLY A 156 3.23 -19.94 -13.58
C GLY A 156 3.90 -18.75 -14.25
N PHE A 157 4.35 -18.96 -15.48
CA PHE A 157 4.95 -17.91 -16.29
C PHE A 157 3.85 -17.13 -17.02
N TYR A 158 3.54 -15.93 -16.54
CA TYR A 158 2.63 -15.01 -17.24
C TYR A 158 3.34 -14.39 -18.44
N LYS A 159 2.78 -14.58 -19.65
CA LYS A 159 3.37 -14.13 -20.91
C LYS A 159 3.24 -12.62 -21.11
N ASN A 160 2.11 -12.06 -20.70
CA ASN A 160 1.80 -10.65 -20.86
C ASN A 160 0.99 -10.13 -19.66
N ALA A 161 0.83 -8.81 -19.60
CA ALA A 161 0.11 -8.13 -18.53
C ALA A 161 -1.34 -8.61 -18.43
N GLU A 162 -2.02 -8.84 -19.55
CA GLU A 162 -3.42 -9.27 -19.58
C GLU A 162 -3.61 -10.67 -18.95
N GLN A 163 -2.70 -11.60 -19.23
CA GLN A 163 -2.72 -12.94 -18.65
C GLN A 163 -2.46 -12.88 -17.14
N LEU A 164 -1.54 -12.02 -16.70
CA LEU A 164 -1.33 -11.79 -15.27
C LEU A 164 -2.59 -11.17 -14.63
N PHE A 165 -3.14 -10.11 -15.21
CA PHE A 165 -4.27 -9.40 -14.63
C PHE A 165 -5.54 -10.24 -14.59
N SER A 166 -5.77 -11.09 -15.59
CA SER A 166 -6.90 -12.02 -15.61
C SER A 166 -6.83 -13.11 -14.53
N SER A 167 -5.64 -13.36 -13.96
CA SER A 167 -5.49 -14.27 -12.82
C SER A 167 -6.05 -13.69 -11.50
N PHE A 168 -6.28 -12.37 -11.44
CA PHE A 168 -6.87 -11.73 -10.27
C PHE A 168 -8.39 -11.68 -10.36
N LYS A 169 -9.06 -12.40 -9.45
CA LYS A 169 -10.53 -12.48 -9.43
C LYS A 169 -11.24 -11.22 -8.91
N HIS A 170 -10.59 -10.49 -8.02
CA HIS A 170 -11.23 -9.40 -7.25
C HIS A 170 -10.60 -8.03 -7.45
N LEU A 171 -9.53 -7.96 -8.25
CA LEU A 171 -8.76 -6.75 -8.46
C LEU A 171 -8.66 -6.47 -9.93
N ALA A 172 -9.06 -5.26 -10.31
CA ALA A 172 -8.90 -4.76 -11.66
C ALA A 172 -7.57 -3.99 -11.75
N PHE A 173 -6.78 -4.36 -12.75
CA PHE A 173 -5.53 -3.72 -13.09
C PHE A 173 -5.68 -3.10 -14.48
N ASN A 174 -5.06 -1.95 -14.68
CA ASN A 174 -4.93 -1.34 -16.00
C ASN A 174 -3.47 -1.06 -16.29
N LEU A 175 -2.99 -1.48 -17.46
CA LEU A 175 -1.67 -1.09 -17.94
C LEU A 175 -1.78 0.29 -18.59
N LEU A 176 -0.99 1.24 -18.10
CA LEU A 176 -0.89 2.58 -18.68
C LEU A 176 0.07 2.58 -19.88
N ALA A 177 0.00 3.62 -20.73
CA ALA A 177 0.86 3.76 -21.90
C ALA A 177 2.37 3.75 -21.56
N ASN A 178 2.73 4.18 -20.35
CA ASN A 178 4.10 4.16 -19.82
C ASN A 178 4.48 2.81 -19.15
N LYS A 179 3.72 1.75 -19.39
CA LYS A 179 3.89 0.41 -18.81
C LYS A 179 3.76 0.33 -17.28
N LYS A 180 3.28 1.39 -16.63
CA LYS A 180 2.95 1.35 -15.21
C LYS A 180 1.59 0.71 -14.97
N VAL A 181 1.42 0.13 -13.80
CA VAL A 181 0.19 -0.55 -13.39
C VAL A 181 -0.66 0.40 -12.56
N LYS A 182 -1.90 0.61 -13.00
CA LYS A 182 -2.93 1.31 -12.23
C LYS A 182 -3.84 0.28 -11.56
N ILE A 183 -4.01 0.41 -10.25
CA ILE A 183 -4.80 -0.50 -9.42
C ILE A 183 -5.85 0.32 -8.69
N HIS A 184 -7.10 -0.12 -8.72
CA HIS A 184 -8.15 0.47 -7.90
C HIS A 184 -8.49 -0.48 -6.75
N ILE A 185 -8.38 0.04 -5.53
CA ILE A 185 -8.71 -0.67 -4.30
C ILE A 185 -9.97 -0.01 -3.74
N PRO A 186 -11.03 -0.77 -3.43
CA PRO A 186 -12.21 -0.22 -2.77
C PRO A 186 -11.84 0.57 -1.51
N ASP A 187 -12.45 1.74 -1.29
CA ASP A 187 -12.05 2.69 -0.24
C ASP A 187 -12.01 2.07 1.16
N THR A 188 -12.85 1.08 1.41
CA THR A 188 -12.93 0.34 2.68
C THR A 188 -12.03 -0.89 2.70
N SER A 189 -11.00 -0.99 1.89
CA SER A 189 -10.15 -2.17 1.75
C SER A 189 -8.67 -1.78 1.73
N ALA A 190 -7.79 -2.73 2.00
CA ALA A 190 -6.36 -2.57 1.87
C ALA A 190 -5.78 -3.89 1.40
N ILE A 191 -4.77 -3.88 0.55
CA ILE A 191 -4.24 -5.09 -0.08
C ILE A 191 -2.77 -5.18 0.25
N THR A 192 -2.36 -6.30 0.83
CA THR A 192 -0.94 -6.62 0.99
C THR A 192 -0.47 -7.60 -0.08
N PHE A 193 0.57 -7.21 -0.81
CA PHE A 193 1.31 -8.01 -1.78
C PHE A 193 2.57 -8.58 -1.13
N GLN A 194 2.92 -9.81 -1.48
CA GLN A 194 4.24 -10.39 -1.16
C GLN A 194 5.32 -9.79 -2.05
N ASP A 195 6.58 -9.84 -1.61
CA ASP A 195 7.69 -9.15 -2.29
C ASP A 195 7.81 -9.48 -3.78
N GLY A 196 7.79 -10.76 -4.16
CA GLY A 196 7.91 -11.13 -5.58
C GLY A 196 6.82 -10.53 -6.47
N LEU A 197 5.56 -10.52 -6.00
CA LEU A 197 4.45 -9.94 -6.76
C LEU A 197 4.46 -8.41 -6.71
N LYS A 198 4.83 -7.84 -5.57
CA LYS A 198 4.99 -6.40 -5.36
C LYS A 198 6.04 -5.84 -6.32
N ASP A 199 7.20 -6.50 -6.41
CA ASP A 199 8.31 -6.12 -7.29
C ASP A 199 7.91 -6.29 -8.76
N LEU A 200 7.27 -7.42 -9.11
CA LEU A 200 6.74 -7.65 -10.46
C LEU A 200 5.74 -6.58 -10.91
N LEU A 201 4.85 -6.14 -10.01
CA LEU A 201 3.87 -5.07 -10.26
C LEU A 201 4.50 -3.66 -10.23
N GLY A 202 5.79 -3.54 -9.88
CA GLY A 202 6.51 -2.27 -9.81
C GLY A 202 6.14 -1.40 -8.61
N LEU A 203 5.71 -1.99 -7.49
CA LEU A 203 5.29 -1.29 -6.28
C LEU A 203 6.44 -1.17 -5.27
N LYS A 204 6.64 0.01 -4.65
CA LYS A 204 7.56 0.12 -3.50
C LYS A 204 6.94 -0.39 -2.20
N GLN A 205 5.65 -0.12 -2.02
CA GLN A 205 4.95 -0.47 -0.78
C GLN A 205 4.23 -1.81 -0.94
N SER A 206 4.45 -2.72 0.01
CA SER A 206 3.78 -4.01 0.02
C SER A 206 2.30 -3.90 0.34
N THR A 207 1.87 -2.86 1.07
CA THR A 207 0.45 -2.65 1.42
C THR A 207 -0.09 -1.38 0.79
N LEU A 208 -1.18 -1.52 0.04
CA LEU A 208 -1.93 -0.40 -0.53
C LEU A 208 -3.29 -0.27 0.15
N HIS A 209 -3.74 0.93 0.44
CA HIS A 209 -5.05 1.21 1.06
C HIS A 209 -6.10 1.58 0.01
N GLY A 210 -7.34 1.80 0.43
CA GLY A 210 -8.43 2.23 -0.43
C GLY A 210 -8.07 3.44 -1.31
N GLY A 211 -8.59 3.44 -2.53
CA GLY A 211 -8.34 4.46 -3.55
C GLY A 211 -7.62 3.92 -4.79
N THR A 212 -7.22 4.85 -5.65
CA THR A 212 -6.52 4.54 -6.91
C THR A 212 -5.02 4.73 -6.74
N HIS A 213 -4.25 3.72 -7.11
CA HIS A 213 -2.79 3.71 -7.01
C HIS A 213 -2.16 3.48 -8.38
N ILE A 214 -0.98 4.05 -8.59
CA ILE A 214 -0.15 3.83 -9.77
C ILE A 214 1.21 3.33 -9.28
N SER A 215 1.74 2.31 -9.96
CA SER A 215 3.03 1.74 -9.62
C SER A 215 4.19 2.75 -9.70
N ASP A 216 5.17 2.57 -8.83
CA ASP A 216 6.39 3.38 -8.81
C ASP A 216 7.25 3.11 -10.04
N TYR A 217 7.28 1.85 -10.48
CA TYR A 217 8.07 1.34 -11.60
C TYR A 217 7.19 0.69 -12.67
N GLN A 218 7.78 0.35 -13.82
CA GLN A 218 7.09 -0.37 -14.90
C GLN A 218 6.83 -1.82 -14.49
N LEU A 219 5.83 -2.46 -15.10
CA LEU A 219 5.53 -3.89 -14.91
C LEU A 219 6.69 -4.75 -15.44
N GLU A 220 7.21 -5.65 -14.60
CA GLU A 220 8.41 -6.45 -14.85
C GLU A 220 8.07 -7.97 -14.84
N LEU A 221 7.61 -8.51 -15.97
CA LEU A 221 7.11 -9.88 -16.04
C LEU A 221 8.20 -10.96 -16.07
N ASP A 222 9.45 -10.60 -16.36
CA ASP A 222 10.59 -11.52 -16.41
C ASP A 222 11.24 -11.72 -15.03
N GLY A 223 10.70 -11.07 -13.98
CA GLY A 223 11.26 -11.14 -12.64
C GLY A 223 12.63 -10.46 -12.53
N GLY A 224 12.97 -9.57 -13.48
CA GLY A 224 14.25 -8.86 -13.53
C GLY A 224 15.42 -9.69 -14.07
N ILE A 225 15.16 -10.88 -14.64
CA ILE A 225 16.21 -11.71 -15.24
C ILE A 225 16.32 -11.39 -16.73
N THR A 226 17.19 -10.44 -17.06
CA THR A 226 17.48 -10.04 -18.45
C THR A 226 18.58 -10.88 -19.08
N GLU A 227 19.52 -11.39 -18.28
CA GLU A 227 20.64 -12.21 -18.72
C GLU A 227 20.90 -13.37 -17.76
N ILE A 228 21.46 -14.45 -18.29
CA ILE A 228 21.95 -15.61 -17.57
C ILE A 228 23.47 -15.69 -17.72
N TYR A 229 24.17 -15.67 -16.60
CA TYR A 229 25.61 -15.82 -16.50
C TYR A 229 25.93 -17.30 -16.30
N VAL A 230 26.70 -17.89 -17.23
CA VAL A 230 27.06 -19.30 -17.26
C VAL A 230 28.48 -19.46 -16.76
N TYR A 231 28.64 -19.99 -15.55
CA TYR A 231 29.93 -20.30 -14.95
C TYR A 231 30.23 -21.79 -15.09
N THR A 232 31.51 -22.14 -15.12
CA THR A 232 31.95 -23.54 -15.10
C THR A 232 33.28 -23.68 -14.37
N ASP A 233 33.52 -24.85 -13.78
CA ASP A 233 34.71 -25.13 -12.98
C ASP A 233 35.95 -25.55 -13.81
N ILE A 234 35.75 -25.88 -15.10
CA ILE A 234 36.82 -26.43 -15.96
C ILE A 234 37.70 -25.37 -16.65
N ILE A 235 37.30 -24.10 -16.68
CA ILE A 235 38.08 -23.03 -17.31
C ILE A 235 38.90 -22.24 -16.29
N GLU A 236 40.05 -21.72 -16.72
CA GLU A 236 40.77 -20.72 -15.93
C GLU A 236 39.93 -19.45 -15.75
N SER A 237 40.00 -18.84 -14.57
CA SER A 237 39.32 -17.57 -14.32
C SER A 237 39.96 -16.46 -15.15
N HIS A 238 39.14 -15.58 -15.70
CA HIS A 238 39.60 -14.43 -16.47
C HIS A 238 38.85 -13.17 -16.06
N PHE A 239 39.32 -12.02 -16.54
CA PHE A 239 38.66 -10.75 -16.29
C PHE A 239 37.27 -10.71 -16.94
N VAL A 240 36.28 -10.26 -16.17
CA VAL A 240 34.90 -10.01 -16.57
C VAL A 240 34.51 -8.69 -15.90
N GLY A 241 34.51 -7.59 -16.67
CA GLY A 241 34.30 -6.27 -16.10
C GLY A 241 35.37 -5.93 -15.05
N ASP A 242 34.94 -5.73 -13.80
CA ASP A 242 35.78 -5.40 -12.65
C ASP A 242 36.16 -6.61 -11.77
N THR A 243 35.75 -7.82 -12.16
CA THR A 243 35.93 -9.05 -11.38
C THR A 243 36.72 -10.11 -12.17
N ILE A 244 37.35 -11.06 -11.48
CA ILE A 244 37.97 -12.26 -12.07
C ILE A 244 37.09 -13.46 -11.76
N ALA A 245 36.58 -14.15 -12.79
CA ALA A 245 35.68 -15.28 -12.62
C ALA A 245 35.80 -16.30 -13.77
N PRO A 246 35.47 -17.59 -13.54
CA PRO A 246 35.44 -18.60 -14.60
C PRO A 246 34.10 -18.56 -15.35
N LEU A 247 33.82 -17.42 -16.00
CA LEU A 247 32.58 -17.17 -16.74
C LEU A 247 32.69 -17.66 -18.18
N LEU A 248 31.97 -18.72 -18.53
CA LEU A 248 31.96 -19.24 -19.89
C LEU A 248 31.22 -18.31 -20.86
N ARG A 249 30.06 -17.78 -20.43
CA ARG A 249 29.21 -16.95 -21.30
C ARG A 249 28.15 -16.16 -20.54
N ILE A 250 27.66 -15.10 -21.19
CA ILE A 250 26.41 -14.41 -20.84
C ILE A 250 25.39 -14.69 -21.94
N ILE A 251 24.22 -15.19 -21.55
CA ILE A 251 23.09 -15.54 -22.41
C ILE A 251 22.00 -14.48 -22.21
N PRO A 252 21.65 -13.67 -23.21
CA PRO A 252 20.51 -12.78 -23.09
C PRO A 252 19.21 -13.60 -23.06
N VAL A 253 18.32 -13.28 -22.11
CA VAL A 253 16.98 -13.86 -22.07
C VAL A 253 16.13 -13.09 -23.07
N MET A 254 15.84 -13.73 -24.21
CA MET A 254 14.98 -13.15 -25.25
C MET A 254 13.53 -13.11 -24.73
N SER A 255 12.81 -12.03 -25.03
CA SER A 255 11.52 -11.68 -24.44
C SER A 255 10.37 -12.68 -24.72
N THR A 256 10.55 -13.64 -25.63
CA THR A 256 9.53 -14.64 -25.99
C THR A 256 9.73 -15.93 -25.20
N LYS A 257 8.96 -16.04 -24.11
CA LYS A 257 9.04 -17.12 -23.10
C LYS A 257 8.68 -18.54 -23.60
N GLU A 258 8.24 -18.70 -24.84
CA GLU A 258 7.92 -20.02 -25.44
C GLU A 258 8.99 -20.54 -26.39
N ASP A 259 9.99 -19.71 -26.72
CA ASP A 259 11.04 -20.15 -27.61
C ASP A 259 12.10 -20.89 -26.81
N GLN A 260 12.47 -22.08 -27.29
CA GLN A 260 13.70 -22.71 -26.84
C GLN A 260 14.85 -21.73 -27.10
N ILE A 261 15.52 -21.27 -26.04
CA ILE A 261 16.72 -20.46 -26.18
C ILE A 261 17.83 -21.37 -26.72
N VAL A 262 17.98 -21.38 -28.05
CA VAL A 262 19.07 -22.06 -28.74
C VAL A 262 20.04 -20.99 -29.21
N ILE A 263 21.20 -20.91 -28.56
CA ILE A 263 22.26 -20.02 -29.01
C ILE A 263 23.37 -20.83 -29.66
N ASN A 264 23.46 -20.71 -30.98
CA ASN A 264 24.52 -21.29 -31.77
C ASN A 264 25.61 -20.23 -32.04
N TYR A 265 26.81 -20.49 -31.57
CA TYR A 265 27.95 -19.60 -31.79
C TYR A 265 28.76 -20.06 -32.99
N GLN A 266 28.71 -19.30 -34.10
CA GLN A 266 29.47 -19.61 -35.32
C GLN A 266 30.99 -19.56 -35.10
N ARG A 267 31.46 -18.75 -34.15
CA ARG A 267 32.87 -18.64 -33.75
C ARG A 267 33.00 -18.87 -32.25
N PRO A 268 33.30 -20.11 -31.80
CA PRO A 268 33.43 -20.40 -30.38
C PRO A 268 34.64 -19.65 -29.80
N LEU A 269 34.45 -19.03 -28.63
CA LEU A 269 35.55 -18.53 -27.82
C LEU A 269 36.17 -19.71 -27.06
N TYR A 270 37.50 -19.82 -27.11
CA TYR A 270 38.24 -20.84 -26.39
C TYR A 270 38.89 -20.21 -25.16
N PHE A 271 38.73 -20.88 -24.02
CA PHE A 271 39.37 -20.54 -22.76
C PHE A 271 40.39 -21.63 -22.39
N PRO A 272 41.50 -21.28 -21.73
CA PRO A 272 42.40 -22.27 -21.15
C PRO A 272 41.64 -23.15 -20.15
N LEU A 273 41.93 -24.45 -20.18
CA LEU A 273 41.40 -25.38 -19.18
C LEU A 273 42.21 -25.25 -17.89
N ARG A 274 41.51 -25.26 -16.77
CA ARG A 274 42.11 -25.26 -15.42
C ARG A 274 42.76 -26.59 -15.07
N GLN A 275 42.29 -27.67 -15.68
CA GLN A 275 42.66 -29.04 -15.34
C GLN A 275 42.91 -29.86 -16.62
N ASN A 276 43.88 -30.78 -16.55
CA ASN A 276 44.22 -31.68 -17.67
C ASN A 276 43.44 -33.01 -17.63
N TYR A 277 42.73 -33.27 -16.53
CA TYR A 277 41.83 -34.40 -16.33
C TYR A 277 40.51 -33.85 -15.79
N ILE A 278 39.39 -34.25 -16.40
CA ILE A 278 38.05 -33.78 -16.09
C ILE A 278 37.17 -35.03 -15.97
N ASP A 279 36.71 -35.33 -14.77
CA ASP A 279 35.76 -36.41 -14.47
C ASP A 279 34.32 -35.88 -14.38
N CYS A 280 34.15 -34.69 -13.79
CA CYS A 280 32.89 -33.98 -13.65
C CYS A 280 33.02 -32.55 -14.20
N ILE A 281 31.94 -32.02 -14.76
CA ILE A 281 31.84 -30.63 -15.18
C ILE A 281 30.66 -30.02 -14.44
N GLU A 282 30.94 -29.04 -13.59
CA GLU A 282 29.92 -28.25 -12.93
C GLU A 282 29.61 -27.01 -13.75
N VAL A 283 28.31 -26.70 -13.87
CA VAL A 283 27.82 -25.52 -14.58
C VAL A 283 26.83 -24.81 -13.68
N GLU A 284 27.15 -23.57 -13.34
CA GLU A 284 26.25 -22.71 -12.57
C GLU A 284 25.64 -21.65 -13.48
N LEU A 285 24.33 -21.46 -13.37
CA LEU A 285 23.60 -20.41 -14.04
C LEU A 285 23.19 -19.37 -13.00
N LYS A 286 23.55 -18.10 -13.21
CA LYS A 286 23.22 -17.01 -12.30
C LYS A 286 22.56 -15.84 -13.00
N SER A 287 21.74 -15.08 -12.28
CA SER A 287 21.26 -13.76 -12.71
C SER A 287 22.39 -12.73 -12.60
N SER A 288 22.14 -11.51 -13.09
CA SER A 288 23.03 -10.36 -12.90
C SER A 288 23.28 -10.02 -11.43
N SER A 289 22.33 -10.33 -10.55
CA SER A 289 22.46 -10.16 -9.09
C SER A 289 23.27 -11.27 -8.41
N GLY A 290 23.68 -12.31 -9.15
CA GLY A 290 24.42 -13.46 -8.62
C GLY A 290 23.54 -14.59 -8.07
N ASP A 291 22.21 -14.46 -8.15
CA ASP A 291 21.27 -15.49 -7.71
C ASP A 291 21.21 -16.65 -8.70
N GLY A 292 21.12 -17.89 -8.20
CA GLY A 292 21.02 -19.08 -9.05
C GLY A 292 19.74 -19.12 -9.90
N ILE A 293 19.86 -19.49 -11.18
CA ILE A 293 18.73 -19.70 -12.08
C ILE A 293 18.16 -21.11 -11.88
N ILE A 294 16.86 -21.19 -11.56
CA ILE A 294 16.16 -22.45 -11.35
C ILE A 294 15.22 -22.71 -12.53
N PHE A 295 15.43 -23.83 -13.23
CA PHE A 295 14.47 -24.30 -14.23
C PHE A 295 13.36 -25.10 -13.56
N THR A 296 12.11 -24.69 -13.76
CA THR A 296 10.94 -25.43 -13.26
C THR A 296 10.47 -26.53 -14.22
N SER A 297 10.86 -26.43 -15.50
CA SER A 297 10.54 -27.40 -16.55
C SER A 297 11.50 -27.21 -17.74
N GLY A 298 11.51 -28.17 -18.67
CA GLY A 298 12.33 -28.13 -19.88
C GLY A 298 13.60 -28.98 -19.80
N LYS A 299 14.46 -28.84 -20.81
CA LYS A 299 15.76 -29.51 -20.90
C LYS A 299 16.82 -28.46 -21.24
N SER A 300 17.96 -28.56 -20.58
CA SER A 300 19.14 -27.75 -20.85
C SER A 300 20.17 -28.60 -21.59
N LEU A 301 20.66 -28.10 -22.72
CA LEU A 301 21.71 -28.75 -23.50
C LEU A 301 22.92 -27.83 -23.56
N LEU A 302 24.07 -28.34 -23.14
CA LEU A 302 25.35 -27.67 -23.27
C LEU A 302 26.25 -28.52 -24.17
N VAL A 303 26.83 -27.88 -25.19
CA VAL A 303 27.83 -28.50 -26.06
C VAL A 303 29.14 -27.76 -25.86
N LEU A 304 30.16 -28.48 -25.40
CA LEU A 304 31.51 -27.94 -25.18
C LEU A 304 32.45 -28.43 -26.28
N SER A 305 33.21 -27.50 -26.87
CA SER A 305 34.26 -27.83 -27.85
C SER A 305 35.62 -27.77 -27.16
N PHE A 306 36.30 -28.91 -27.11
CA PHE A 306 37.66 -29.00 -26.62
C PHE A 306 38.64 -29.03 -27.79
N ARG A 307 39.62 -28.11 -27.79
CA ARG A 307 40.66 -28.03 -28.81
C ARG A 307 42.02 -28.10 -28.14
N ARG A 308 42.86 -29.04 -28.57
CA ARG A 308 44.28 -29.02 -28.20
C ARG A 308 44.91 -27.75 -28.75
N ARG A 309 45.48 -26.94 -27.87
CA ARG A 309 46.26 -25.77 -28.27
C ARG A 309 47.46 -26.27 -29.07
N ILE A 310 47.46 -25.99 -30.37
CA ILE A 310 48.66 -26.17 -31.19
C ILE A 310 49.50 -24.95 -30.88
N VAL A 311 50.56 -25.18 -30.10
CA VAL A 311 51.60 -24.19 -29.82
C VAL A 311 52.56 -24.18 -31.01
#